data_AF-A0A3D3HU77-F1
#
_entry.id   AF-A0A3D3HU77-F1
#
_cell.length_a   1.000
_cell.length_b   1.000
_cell.length_c   1.000
_cell.angle_alpha   90.00
_cell.angle_beta   90.00
_cell.angle_gamma   90.00
#
_symmetry.space_group_name_H-M   'P 1'
#
loop_
_entity.id
_entity.type
_entity.pdbx_description
1 polymer ?
#
loop_
_entity_poly.entity_id
_entity_poly.type
_entity_poly.pdbx_seq_one_letter_code
_entity_poly.pdbx_strand_id
1 'polypeptide(L)'
;MQSLYEWDFNHSAAEAAGELVKRNIVDFAADFDDNGFAERLVKGVVKHLEEINSLIIEYAPEWPLDQITTVDRNVLRIGIFELKFSGGEIPPKVAINEAIELAKTFGGESSGKFVNGVLGTIYKKMLEKGEAIITEEKHGQRNEQPPTVSMPE
;
A
#
# COMPACT_ATOMS: atom_id res chain seq x y z
N MET A 1 1.52 -7.30 -5.71
CA MET A 1 1.92 -8.38 -4.78
C MET A 1 2.96 -9.31 -5.40
N GLN A 2 2.65 -10.07 -6.46
CA GLN A 2 3.53 -11.13 -7.00
C GLN A 2 4.95 -10.65 -7.33
N SER A 3 5.10 -9.50 -7.99
CA SER A 3 6.44 -8.94 -8.29
C SER A 3 7.24 -8.55 -7.04
N LEU A 4 6.56 -8.09 -5.98
CA LEU A 4 7.17 -7.79 -4.68
C LEU A 4 7.60 -9.07 -3.96
N TYR A 5 6.77 -10.11 -4.00
CA TYR A 5 7.11 -11.41 -3.45
C TYR A 5 8.35 -11.99 -4.12
N GLU A 6 8.39 -11.98 -5.46
CA GLU A 6 9.54 -12.49 -6.20
C GLU A 6 10.80 -11.68 -5.92
N TRP A 7 10.69 -10.36 -5.90
CA TRP A 7 11.79 -9.45 -5.58
C TRP A 7 12.36 -9.75 -4.18
N ASP A 8 11.50 -9.88 -3.17
CA ASP A 8 11.87 -10.17 -1.77
C ASP A 8 12.45 -11.58 -1.61
N PHE A 9 11.83 -12.58 -2.22
CA PHE A 9 12.26 -13.97 -2.15
C PHE A 9 13.65 -14.17 -2.78
N ASN A 10 13.88 -13.54 -3.93
CA ASN A 10 15.15 -13.63 -4.64
C ASN A 10 16.23 -12.69 -4.10
N HIS A 11 15.93 -11.87 -3.08
CA HIS A 11 16.83 -10.82 -2.57
C HIS A 11 17.38 -9.95 -3.70
N SER A 12 16.49 -9.57 -4.62
CA SER A 12 16.88 -8.87 -5.85
C SER A 12 17.35 -7.45 -5.58
N ALA A 13 18.21 -6.93 -6.46
CA ALA A 13 18.60 -5.52 -6.44
C ALA A 13 17.37 -4.61 -6.58
N ALA A 14 17.42 -3.41 -6.00
CA ALA A 14 16.29 -2.48 -6.03
C ALA A 14 15.89 -2.09 -7.46
N GLU A 15 16.88 -1.96 -8.34
CA GLU A 15 16.73 -1.60 -9.76
C GLU A 15 15.92 -2.63 -10.53
N ALA A 16 15.98 -3.90 -10.14
CA ALA A 16 15.25 -5.00 -10.80
C ALA A 16 13.74 -4.93 -10.55
N ALA A 17 13.27 -4.21 -9.52
CA ALA A 17 11.88 -4.24 -9.09
C ALA A 17 10.91 -3.77 -10.20
N GLY A 18 11.28 -2.75 -10.97
CA GLY A 18 10.47 -2.28 -12.10
C GLY A 18 10.40 -3.28 -13.25
N GLU A 19 11.51 -3.96 -13.55
CA GLU A 19 11.56 -4.98 -14.61
C GLU A 19 10.72 -6.20 -14.25
N LEU A 20 10.74 -6.63 -12.99
CA LEU A 20 9.90 -7.72 -12.48
C LEU A 20 8.40 -7.39 -12.59
N VAL A 21 8.00 -6.13 -12.36
CA VAL A 21 6.61 -5.70 -12.58
C VAL A 21 6.24 -5.81 -14.05
N LYS A 22 7.05 -5.24 -14.95
CA LYS A 22 6.78 -5.25 -16.39
C LYS A 22 6.66 -6.68 -16.93
N ARG A 23 7.58 -7.56 -16.53
CA ARG A 23 7.55 -8.96 -16.91
C ARG A 23 6.26 -9.64 -16.46
N ASN A 24 5.88 -9.46 -15.18
CA ASN A 24 4.67 -10.09 -14.64
C ASN A 24 3.38 -9.52 -15.26
N ILE A 25 3.33 -8.24 -15.64
CA ILE A 25 2.18 -7.68 -16.39
C ILE A 25 2.07 -8.35 -17.76
N VAL A 26 3.18 -8.50 -18.49
CA VAL A 26 3.17 -9.17 -19.80
C VAL A 26 2.74 -10.63 -19.67
N ASP A 27 3.21 -11.34 -18.64
CA ASP A 27 2.95 -12.78 -18.48
C ASP A 27 1.50 -13.08 -18.05
N PHE A 28 0.89 -12.22 -17.22
CA PHE A 28 -0.38 -12.52 -16.55
C PHE A 28 -1.53 -11.53 -16.84
N ALA A 29 -1.22 -10.37 -17.42
CA ALA A 29 -2.16 -9.26 -17.56
C ALA A 29 -1.91 -8.46 -18.85
N ALA A 30 -1.51 -9.12 -19.94
CA ALA A 30 -1.05 -8.47 -21.18
C ALA A 30 -2.06 -7.47 -21.77
N ASP A 31 -3.36 -7.71 -21.58
CA ASP A 31 -4.44 -6.85 -22.09
C ASP A 31 -4.93 -5.81 -21.05
N PHE A 32 -4.27 -5.69 -19.90
CA PHE A 32 -4.63 -4.78 -18.82
C PHE A 32 -3.59 -3.67 -18.68
N ASP A 33 -4.02 -2.42 -18.84
CA ASP A 33 -3.21 -1.24 -18.57
C ASP A 33 -3.66 -0.58 -17.26
N ASP A 34 -2.80 -0.66 -16.25
CA ASP A 34 -3.01 -0.04 -14.94
C ASP A 34 -2.45 1.40 -14.87
N ASN A 35 -2.06 1.97 -16.02
CA ASN A 35 -1.39 3.26 -16.14
C ASN A 35 -0.12 3.35 -15.29
N GLY A 36 0.61 2.24 -15.14
CA GLY A 36 1.87 2.14 -14.39
C GLY A 36 1.68 2.17 -12.87
N PHE A 37 0.48 1.91 -12.37
CA PHE A 37 0.18 1.92 -10.93
C PHE A 37 1.04 0.88 -10.17
N ALA A 38 1.05 -0.37 -10.61
CA ALA A 38 1.82 -1.44 -9.98
C ALA A 38 3.31 -1.13 -9.98
N GLU A 39 3.84 -0.54 -11.05
CA GLU A 39 5.26 -0.18 -11.13
C GLU A 39 5.59 0.92 -10.11
N ARG A 40 4.76 1.97 -10.00
CA ARG A 40 4.93 3.03 -8.99
C ARG A 40 4.86 2.47 -7.57
N LEU A 41 3.89 1.60 -7.30
CA LEU A 41 3.68 1.01 -5.98
C LEU A 41 4.89 0.15 -5.57
N VAL A 42 5.33 -0.78 -6.43
CA VAL A 42 6.47 -1.65 -6.14
C VAL A 42 7.75 -0.84 -5.97
N LYS A 43 8.04 0.10 -6.87
CA LYS A 43 9.20 0.99 -6.74
C LYS A 43 9.15 1.83 -5.48
N GLY A 44 7.97 2.33 -5.12
CA GLY A 44 7.75 3.08 -3.89
C GLY A 44 8.04 2.27 -2.64
N VAL A 45 7.51 1.04 -2.57
CA VAL A 45 7.79 0.10 -1.47
C VAL A 45 9.30 -0.17 -1.36
N VAL A 46 9.96 -0.50 -2.47
CA VAL A 46 11.41 -0.79 -2.47
C VAL A 46 12.23 0.42 -2.08
N LYS A 47 11.85 1.62 -2.53
CA LYS A 47 12.53 2.88 -2.19
C LYS A 47 12.44 3.20 -0.70
N HIS A 48 11.32 2.92 -0.06
CA HIS A 48 11.07 3.21 1.36
C HIS A 48 11.20 1.96 2.26
N LEU A 49 11.84 0.91 1.76
CA LEU A 49 11.86 -0.41 2.40
C LEU A 49 12.37 -0.36 3.84
N GLU A 50 13.48 0.36 4.09
CA GLU A 50 14.08 0.45 5.42
C GLU A 50 13.11 1.09 6.42
N GLU A 51 12.53 2.25 6.06
CA GLU A 51 11.55 2.96 6.89
C GLU A 51 10.30 2.09 7.13
N ILE A 52 9.79 1.43 6.10
CA ILE A 52 8.64 0.54 6.19
C ILE A 52 8.94 -0.63 7.14
N ASN A 53 10.09 -1.28 6.99
CA ASN A 53 10.49 -2.39 7.86
C ASN A 53 10.67 -1.92 9.31
N SER A 54 11.23 -0.73 9.53
CA SER A 54 11.33 -0.13 10.88
C SER A 54 9.96 0.08 11.52
N LEU A 55 8.95 0.51 10.76
CA LEU A 55 7.58 0.67 11.27
C LEU A 55 6.95 -0.67 11.65
N ILE A 56 7.20 -1.73 10.86
CA ILE A 56 6.75 -3.09 11.21
C ILE A 56 7.39 -3.51 12.54
N ILE A 57 8.70 -3.33 12.69
CA ILE A 57 9.44 -3.72 13.91
C ILE A 57 8.99 -2.90 15.12
N GLU A 58 8.79 -1.59 14.96
CA GLU A 58 8.38 -0.70 16.05
C GLU A 58 6.97 -1.04 16.57
N TYR A 59 6.03 -1.30 15.66
CA TYR A 59 4.62 -1.42 16.00
C TYR A 59 4.09 -2.86 16.08
N ALA A 60 4.85 -3.84 15.60
CA ALA A 60 4.60 -5.27 15.78
C ALA A 60 5.81 -5.97 16.42
N PRO A 61 6.26 -5.55 17.63
CA PRO A 61 7.47 -6.08 18.25
C PRO A 61 7.40 -7.56 18.62
N GLU A 62 6.19 -8.12 18.74
CA GLU A 62 5.96 -9.55 18.98
C GLU A 62 6.22 -10.42 17.74
N TRP A 63 6.42 -9.80 16.57
CA TRP A 63 6.55 -10.48 15.28
C TRP A 63 7.84 -10.05 14.58
N PRO A 64 8.98 -10.72 14.87
CA PRO A 64 10.24 -10.45 14.18
C PRO A 64 10.05 -10.54 12.65
N LEU A 65 10.58 -9.57 11.92
CA LEU A 65 10.35 -9.40 10.48
C LEU A 65 10.73 -10.64 9.66
N ASP A 66 11.75 -11.37 10.11
CA ASP A 66 12.27 -12.61 9.54
C ASP A 66 11.36 -13.82 9.80
N GLN A 67 10.51 -13.76 10.84
CA GLN A 67 9.54 -14.80 11.18
C GLN A 67 8.17 -14.60 10.51
N ILE A 68 7.91 -13.40 9.97
CA ILE A 68 6.72 -13.11 9.18
C ILE A 68 6.86 -13.81 7.83
N THR A 69 5.80 -14.48 7.37
CA THR A 69 5.80 -15.13 6.05
C THR A 69 6.10 -14.10 4.96
N THR A 70 6.78 -14.52 3.88
CA THR A 70 7.11 -13.62 2.77
C THR A 70 5.87 -12.95 2.18
N VAL A 71 4.73 -13.66 2.14
CA VAL A 71 3.45 -13.08 1.70
C VAL A 71 3.01 -11.98 2.65
N ASP A 72 2.82 -12.28 3.94
CA ASP A 72 2.29 -11.32 4.91
C ASP A 72 3.20 -10.10 5.04
N ARG A 73 4.53 -10.31 5.06
CA ARG A 73 5.52 -9.24 5.12
C ARG A 73 5.38 -8.30 3.93
N ASN A 74 5.24 -8.82 2.72
CA ASN A 74 5.08 -7.96 1.53
C ASN A 74 3.71 -7.28 1.48
N VAL A 75 2.65 -7.90 2.01
CA VAL A 75 1.36 -7.23 2.15
C VAL A 75 1.42 -6.10 3.18
N LEU A 76 2.07 -6.30 4.33
CA LEU A 76 2.32 -5.24 5.31
C LEU A 76 3.11 -4.09 4.70
N ARG A 77 4.15 -4.39 3.92
CA ARG A 77 4.95 -3.37 3.23
C ARG A 77 4.10 -2.52 2.27
N ILE A 78 3.19 -3.14 1.51
CA ILE A 78 2.26 -2.43 0.64
C ILE A 78 1.32 -1.54 1.47
N GLY A 79 0.67 -2.08 2.49
CA GLY A 79 -0.28 -1.32 3.30
C GLY A 79 0.38 -0.12 4.01
N ILE A 80 1.59 -0.30 4.55
CA ILE A 80 2.34 0.78 5.19
C ILE A 80 2.79 1.83 4.17
N PHE A 81 3.24 1.39 2.98
CA PHE A 81 3.57 2.30 1.89
C PHE A 81 2.37 3.19 1.55
N GLU A 82 1.19 2.60 1.39
CA GLU A 82 -0.03 3.34 1.09
C GLU A 82 -0.45 4.29 2.21
N LEU A 83 -0.34 3.86 3.47
CA LEU A 83 -0.71 4.69 4.63
C LEU A 83 0.18 5.92 4.83
N LYS A 84 1.48 5.82 4.53
CA LYS A 84 2.47 6.83 4.93
C LYS A 84 3.13 7.56 3.74
N PHE A 85 3.27 6.90 2.60
CA PHE A 85 4.13 7.37 1.51
C PHE A 85 3.39 7.63 0.19
N SER A 86 2.14 7.16 0.03
CA SER A 86 1.39 7.32 -1.23
C SER A 86 0.90 8.74 -1.54
N GLY A 87 1.14 9.72 -0.66
CA GLY A 87 0.65 11.09 -0.89
C GLY A 87 -0.87 11.24 -0.78
N GLY A 88 -1.57 10.20 -0.30
CA GLY A 88 -2.97 10.32 0.15
C GLY A 88 -3.97 10.05 -0.95
N GLU A 89 -3.51 9.37 -2.01
CA GLU A 89 -4.34 8.93 -3.13
C GLU A 89 -5.44 7.96 -2.65
N ILE A 90 -5.16 7.18 -1.60
CA ILE A 90 -6.07 6.15 -1.08
C ILE A 90 -6.40 6.46 0.39
N PRO A 91 -7.69 6.52 0.76
CA PRO A 91 -8.09 6.69 2.15
C PRO A 91 -7.49 5.60 3.05
N PRO A 92 -7.00 5.93 4.27
CA PRO A 92 -6.29 4.97 5.12
C PRO A 92 -7.08 3.68 5.42
N LYS A 93 -8.39 3.81 5.67
CA LYS A 93 -9.25 2.65 5.92
C LYS A 93 -9.41 1.76 4.69
N VAL A 94 -9.42 2.35 3.49
CA VAL A 94 -9.48 1.61 2.23
C VAL A 94 -8.16 0.86 2.04
N ALA A 95 -7.01 1.52 2.19
CA ALA A 95 -5.70 0.86 2.09
C ALA A 95 -5.55 -0.33 3.06
N ILE A 96 -6.01 -0.17 4.30
CA ILE A 96 -6.02 -1.26 5.30
C ILE A 96 -6.92 -2.41 4.86
N ASN A 97 -8.15 -2.13 4.40
CA ASN A 97 -9.07 -3.16 3.95
C ASN A 97 -8.53 -3.93 2.73
N GLU A 98 -7.97 -3.22 1.74
CA GLU A 98 -7.38 -3.84 0.56
C GLU A 98 -6.18 -4.72 0.92
N ALA A 99 -5.32 -4.27 1.85
CA ALA A 99 -4.22 -5.09 2.36
C ALA A 99 -4.72 -6.36 3.07
N ILE A 100 -5.82 -6.29 3.83
CA ILE A 100 -6.41 -7.45 4.50
C ILE A 100 -6.95 -8.46 3.47
N GLU A 101 -7.68 -7.99 2.46
CA GLU A 101 -8.21 -8.87 1.41
C GLU A 101 -7.08 -9.48 0.56
N LEU A 102 -6.01 -8.72 0.32
CA LEU A 102 -4.81 -9.22 -0.33
C LEU A 102 -4.13 -10.33 0.50
N ALA A 103 -4.01 -10.15 1.81
CA ALA A 103 -3.47 -11.16 2.71
C ALA A 103 -4.31 -12.44 2.71
N LYS A 104 -5.65 -12.32 2.74
CA LYS A 104 -6.56 -13.47 2.64
C LYS A 104 -6.38 -14.21 1.32
N THR A 105 -6.28 -13.47 0.21
CA THR A 105 -6.14 -14.04 -1.12
C THR A 105 -4.89 -14.91 -1.26
N PHE A 106 -3.76 -14.50 -0.66
CA PHE A 106 -2.48 -15.19 -0.83
C PHE A 106 -2.05 -16.07 0.36
N GLY A 107 -2.59 -15.84 1.56
CA GLY A 107 -2.20 -16.54 2.79
C GLY A 107 -3.37 -17.09 3.63
N GLY A 108 -4.61 -16.85 3.19
CA GLY A 108 -5.82 -17.32 3.86
C GLY A 108 -6.23 -16.50 5.09
N GLU A 109 -7.21 -17.02 5.82
CA GLU A 109 -7.91 -16.27 6.87
C GLU A 109 -7.04 -15.90 8.08
N SER A 110 -6.02 -16.72 8.39
CA SER A 110 -5.03 -16.41 9.41
C SER A 110 -4.19 -15.19 9.02
N SER A 111 -3.76 -15.11 7.76
CA SER A 111 -3.00 -13.97 7.21
C SER A 111 -3.82 -12.70 7.23
N GLY A 112 -5.10 -12.76 6.83
CA GLY A 112 -6.02 -11.62 6.92
C GLY A 112 -6.14 -11.06 8.34
N LYS A 113 -6.31 -11.93 9.34
CA LYS A 113 -6.39 -11.53 10.76
C LYS A 113 -5.07 -10.93 11.26
N PHE A 114 -3.94 -11.53 10.89
CA PHE A 114 -2.62 -11.05 11.25
C PHE A 114 -2.37 -9.63 10.70
N VAL A 115 -2.55 -9.44 9.39
CA VAL A 115 -2.36 -8.14 8.72
C VAL A 115 -3.29 -7.08 9.30
N ASN A 116 -4.56 -7.41 9.56
CA ASN A 116 -5.50 -6.51 10.22
C ASN A 116 -5.00 -6.04 11.60
N GLY A 117 -4.50 -6.96 12.42
CA GLY A 117 -3.99 -6.65 13.75
C GLY A 117 -2.78 -5.70 13.70
N VAL A 118 -1.83 -5.96 12.81
CA VAL A 118 -0.61 -5.15 12.65
C VAL A 118 -0.93 -3.77 12.08
N LEU A 119 -1.62 -3.70 10.92
CA LEU A 119 -1.94 -2.42 10.29
C LEU A 119 -2.88 -1.57 11.15
N GLY A 120 -3.84 -2.19 11.85
CA GLY A 120 -4.70 -1.49 12.80
C GLY A 120 -3.93 -0.86 13.97
N THR A 121 -2.90 -1.56 14.48
CA THR A 121 -2.01 -1.04 15.53
C THR A 121 -1.16 0.11 15.01
N ILE A 122 -0.54 -0.05 13.83
CA ILE A 122 0.25 1.00 13.17
C ILE A 122 -0.59 2.26 12.96
N TYR A 123 -1.77 2.10 12.34
CA TYR A 123 -2.69 3.20 12.06
C TYR A 123 -3.08 3.97 13.32
N LYS A 124 -3.45 3.25 14.40
CA LYS A 124 -3.79 3.88 15.69
C LYS A 124 -2.60 4.65 16.27
N LYS A 125 -1.40 4.07 16.23
CA LYS A 125 -0.19 4.69 16.78
C LYS A 125 0.25 5.93 16.00
N MET A 126 0.14 5.90 14.67
CA MET A 126 0.40 7.06 13.82
C MET A 126 -0.58 8.21 14.14
N LEU A 127 -1.86 7.91 14.40
CA LEU A 127 -2.85 8.92 14.83
C LEU A 127 -2.49 9.52 16.19
N GLU A 128 -2.09 8.69 17.16
CA GLU A 128 -1.70 9.13 18.51
C GLU A 128 -0.49 10.08 18.49
N LYS A 129 0.47 9.84 17.58
CA LYS A 129 1.68 10.68 17.43
C LYS A 129 1.45 11.94 16.60
N GLY A 130 0.25 12.15 16.05
CA GLY A 130 -0.02 13.24 15.12
C GLY A 130 0.81 13.16 13.85
N GLU A 131 1.27 11.97 13.48
CA GLU A 131 1.94 11.76 12.20
C GLU A 131 0.94 12.05 11.08
N ALA A 132 1.43 12.62 9.98
CA ALA A 132 0.61 12.93 8.82
C ALA A 132 0.10 11.63 8.16
N ILE A 133 -0.95 11.07 8.74
CA ILE A 133 -1.84 10.16 8.03
C ILE A 133 -2.72 11.04 7.18
N ILE A 134 -2.81 10.72 5.90
CA ILE A 134 -3.57 11.55 4.98
C ILE A 134 -5.04 11.23 5.20
N THR A 135 -5.68 12.01 6.06
CA THR A 135 -7.07 11.85 6.46
C THR A 135 -8.01 12.39 5.39
N GLU A 136 -9.23 11.84 5.37
CA GLU A 136 -10.28 12.01 4.36
C GLU A 136 -10.78 13.46 4.14
N GLU A 137 -10.29 14.46 4.88
CA GLU A 137 -10.93 15.77 4.96
C GLU A 137 -10.69 16.73 3.78
N LYS A 138 -9.84 16.40 2.80
CA LYS A 138 -9.60 17.31 1.65
C LYS A 138 -10.45 17.06 0.40
N HIS A 139 -11.33 16.06 0.37
CA HIS A 139 -12.17 15.79 -0.80
C HIS A 139 -13.59 16.37 -0.76
N GLY A 140 -13.95 17.13 0.28
CA GLY A 140 -15.33 17.60 0.52
C GLY A 140 -15.71 19.02 0.10
N GLN A 141 -14.81 19.83 -0.50
CA GLN A 141 -15.17 21.18 -0.98
C GLN A 141 -14.80 21.37 -2.46
N ARG A 142 -15.58 20.74 -3.35
CA ARG A 142 -15.83 21.34 -4.66
C ARG A 142 -16.99 22.31 -4.49
N ASN A 143 -16.68 23.60 -4.54
CA ASN A 143 -17.67 24.67 -4.61
C ASN A 143 -18.62 24.42 -5.78
N GLU A 144 -19.86 24.03 -5.49
CA GLU A 144 -20.97 24.15 -6.43
C GLU A 144 -21.33 25.63 -6.53
N GLN A 145 -20.73 26.36 -7.48
CA GLN A 145 -21.36 27.56 -8.00
C GLN A 145 -22.30 27.12 -9.12
N PRO A 146 -23.62 27.37 -9.03
CA PRO A 146 -24.51 27.13 -10.16
C PRO A 146 -24.14 28.08 -11.32
N PRO A 147 -24.19 27.62 -12.57
CA PRO A 147 -23.86 28.46 -13.71
C PRO A 147 -24.86 29.61 -13.79
N THR A 148 -24.36 30.83 -13.67
CA THR A 148 -25.13 32.05 -13.95
C THR A 148 -25.27 32.13 -15.47
N VAL A 149 -26.41 31.70 -16.01
CA VAL A 149 -26.74 31.91 -17.42
C VAL A 149 -27.18 33.36 -17.58
N SER A 150 -26.29 34.21 -18.06
CA SER A 150 -26.65 35.52 -18.60
C SER A 150 -27.33 35.34 -19.97
N MET A 151 -28.61 35.69 -20.05
CA MET A 151 -29.30 35.90 -21.33
C MET A 151 -28.84 37.23 -21.94
N PRO A 152 -28.44 37.29 -23.22
CA PRO A 152 -28.33 38.55 -23.93
C PRO A 152 -29.72 39.03 -24.40
N GLU A 153 -29.91 40.36 -24.41
CA GLU A 153 -31.09 41.07 -24.94
C GLU A 153 -31.29 40.88 -26.45
#